data_AF-A0A7V5NVT6-F1
#
_entry.id   AF-A0A7V5NVT6-F1
#
_cell.length_a   1.000
_cell.length_b   1.000
_cell.length_c   1.000
_cell.angle_alpha   90.00
_cell.angle_beta   90.00
_cell.angle_gamma   90.00
#
_symmetry.space_group_name_H-M   'P 1'
#
loop_
_entity.id
_entity.type
_entity.pdbx_description
1 polymer ?
#
loop_
_entity_poly.entity_id
_entity_poly.type
_entity_poly.pdbx_seq_one_letter_code
_entity_poly.pdbx_strand_id
1 'polypeptide(L)'
;MAQAYTPGLTITKSIILRKDRILPLKGDVVVKVGDKVTADDNVAKTELPGDVIPINIGNKLGLPPSDVLSKMLKKEGEKIKKDETLAMNQSFFGMFKNTVKSPITGTVENISSITGQVLLREPPVPITVKAFIDGVVSKVYENEGVEIENKSAYIQGIFGIGGEITGEIKVIVDAPDAELMPEQIDNSCKDKIIVGGNIVRSQAIKKAIQVNAKGIVVGGIDDQDLKNLLGYDIGVAITGHEEIGLTIVLTEGFGPIKMATKTFEILKEFEGYKASMHGKTQIRAGVMRP
;
A
#
# COMPACT_ATOMS: atom_id res chain seq x y z
N MET A 1 33.28 12.67 17.73
CA MET A 1 31.84 12.53 18.07
C MET A 1 31.05 12.83 16.80
N ALA A 2 30.46 11.83 16.18
CA ALA A 2 29.59 12.04 15.03
C ALA A 2 28.30 12.70 15.55
N GLN A 3 28.06 13.97 15.19
CA GLN A 3 26.77 14.60 15.36
C GLN A 3 25.80 13.84 14.44
N ALA A 4 24.97 12.97 15.03
CA ALA A 4 23.81 12.45 14.35
C ALA A 4 22.93 13.64 14.00
N TYR A 5 22.82 13.95 12.71
CA TYR A 5 21.76 14.82 12.21
C TYR A 5 20.45 14.08 12.49
N THR A 6 19.75 14.44 13.56
CA THR A 6 18.38 14.00 13.82
C THR A 6 17.48 14.98 13.06
N PRO A 7 16.92 14.61 11.89
CA PRO A 7 15.95 15.46 11.24
C PRO A 7 14.80 15.68 12.23
N GLY A 8 14.50 16.93 12.57
CA GLY A 8 13.40 17.24 13.47
C GLY A 8 12.07 16.79 12.86
N LEU A 9 11.26 16.07 13.64
CA LEU A 9 9.89 15.77 13.26
C LEU A 9 9.08 17.07 13.20
N THR A 10 8.26 17.23 12.17
CA THR A 10 7.44 18.44 12.03
C THR A 10 6.14 18.29 12.82
N ILE A 11 5.92 19.18 13.78
CA ILE A 11 4.71 19.22 14.61
C ILE A 11 4.19 20.67 14.66
N THR A 12 3.04 20.91 14.05
CA THR A 12 2.46 22.25 13.88
C THR A 12 0.94 22.22 13.84
N LYS A 13 0.31 23.23 14.46
CA LYS A 13 -1.14 23.42 14.48
C LYS A 13 -1.70 23.92 13.15
N SER A 14 -0.85 24.54 12.34
CA SER A 14 -1.30 25.12 11.08
C SER A 14 -0.14 25.25 10.10
N ILE A 15 -0.28 24.62 8.95
CA ILE A 15 0.54 24.82 7.76
C ILE A 15 -0.33 24.81 6.52
N ILE A 16 0.19 25.36 5.43
CA ILE A 16 -0.28 25.05 4.09
C ILE A 16 0.44 23.76 3.67
N LEU A 17 -0.24 22.63 3.86
CA LEU A 17 0.25 21.33 3.45
C LEU A 17 0.08 21.20 1.94
N ARG A 18 1.14 20.79 1.26
CA ARG A 18 1.11 20.37 -0.15
C ARG A 18 1.48 18.90 -0.22
N LYS A 19 0.64 18.10 -0.86
CA LYS A 19 0.85 16.66 -1.02
C LYS A 19 0.78 16.30 -2.49
N ASP A 20 1.90 15.80 -3.00
CA ASP A 20 1.96 15.21 -4.32
C ASP A 20 1.29 13.82 -4.33
N ARG A 21 0.45 13.60 -5.33
CA ARG A 21 -0.29 12.37 -5.60
C ARG A 21 0.08 11.89 -7.00
N ILE A 22 1.12 11.06 -7.08
CA ILE A 22 1.79 10.68 -8.33
C ILE A 22 1.57 9.20 -8.64
N LEU A 23 1.28 8.90 -9.91
CA LEU A 23 1.16 7.57 -10.44
C LEU A 23 2.53 6.88 -10.54
N PRO A 24 2.59 5.55 -10.38
CA PRO A 24 3.84 4.80 -10.56
C PRO A 24 4.31 4.72 -12.02
N LEU A 25 3.40 4.95 -12.97
CA LEU A 25 3.64 5.00 -14.40
C LEU A 25 2.82 6.15 -15.00
N LYS A 26 3.18 6.59 -16.20
CA LYS A 26 2.36 7.56 -16.93
C LYS A 26 0.93 7.04 -17.10
N GLY A 27 -0.04 7.93 -17.01
CA GLY A 27 -1.46 7.63 -17.11
C GLY A 27 -2.28 8.89 -17.27
N ASP A 28 -3.53 8.84 -16.82
CA ASP A 28 -4.48 9.95 -16.95
C ASP A 28 -4.63 10.67 -15.62
N VAL A 29 -4.50 12.00 -15.65
CA VAL A 29 -4.96 12.87 -14.56
C VAL A 29 -6.41 13.23 -14.82
N VAL A 30 -7.30 12.96 -13.86
CA VAL A 30 -8.77 13.08 -14.05
C VAL A 30 -9.38 14.32 -13.40
N VAL A 31 -8.54 15.21 -12.87
CA VAL A 31 -8.91 16.49 -12.25
C VAL A 31 -8.05 17.62 -12.83
N LYS A 32 -8.44 18.88 -12.62
CA LYS A 32 -7.72 20.08 -13.08
C LYS A 32 -7.36 21.01 -11.94
N VAL A 33 -6.41 21.91 -12.18
CA VAL A 33 -6.04 22.98 -11.23
C VAL A 33 -7.29 23.79 -10.84
N GLY A 34 -7.45 24.02 -9.55
CA GLY A 34 -8.58 24.73 -8.95
C GLY A 34 -9.76 23.83 -8.52
N ASP A 35 -9.77 22.55 -8.91
CA ASP A 35 -10.80 21.61 -8.44
C ASP A 35 -10.69 21.39 -6.93
N LYS A 36 -11.84 21.30 -6.26
CA LYS A 36 -11.94 20.88 -4.87
C LYS A 36 -12.14 19.37 -4.82
N VAL A 37 -11.31 18.68 -4.04
CA VAL A 37 -11.35 17.22 -3.89
C VAL A 37 -11.48 16.83 -2.44
N THR A 38 -12.14 15.70 -2.20
CA THR A 38 -12.11 14.97 -0.93
C THR A 38 -11.02 13.91 -0.97
N ALA A 39 -10.54 13.49 0.19
CA ALA A 39 -9.47 12.50 0.34
C ALA A 39 -9.73 11.17 -0.40
N ASP A 40 -11.00 10.81 -0.62
CA ASP A 40 -11.39 9.57 -1.29
C ASP A 40 -11.54 9.71 -2.81
N ASP A 41 -11.49 10.93 -3.34
CA ASP A 41 -11.60 11.17 -4.78
C ASP A 41 -10.38 10.61 -5.52
N ASN A 42 -10.62 9.90 -6.61
CA ASN A 42 -9.55 9.48 -7.52
C ASN A 42 -9.09 10.67 -8.35
N VAL A 43 -7.81 11.01 -8.27
CA VAL A 43 -7.22 12.17 -8.95
C VAL A 43 -6.40 11.80 -10.18
N ALA A 44 -5.90 10.57 -10.22
CA ALA A 44 -5.18 10.03 -11.36
C ALA A 44 -5.36 8.51 -11.47
N LYS A 45 -5.17 7.96 -12.67
CA LYS A 45 -5.27 6.52 -12.94
C LYS A 45 -4.27 6.06 -14.01
N THR A 46 -3.84 4.81 -13.92
CA THR A 46 -3.01 4.15 -14.95
C THR A 46 -3.31 2.64 -14.94
N GLU A 47 -2.73 1.90 -15.87
CA GLU A 47 -2.76 0.44 -15.89
C GLU A 47 -1.32 -0.09 -15.79
N LEU A 48 -1.04 -0.87 -14.75
CA LEU A 48 0.23 -1.58 -14.65
C LEU A 48 0.21 -2.75 -15.63
N PRO A 49 1.30 -2.99 -16.39
CA PRO A 49 1.41 -4.19 -17.20
C PRO A 49 1.23 -5.43 -16.34
N GLY A 50 0.41 -6.38 -16.79
CA GLY A 50 0.26 -7.66 -16.10
C GLY A 50 1.56 -8.47 -16.13
N ASP A 51 1.68 -9.40 -15.19
CA ASP A 51 2.84 -10.25 -15.02
C ASP A 51 3.11 -11.10 -16.27
N VAL A 52 4.39 -11.34 -16.54
CA VAL A 52 4.85 -12.17 -17.66
C VAL A 52 5.27 -13.53 -17.13
N ILE A 53 4.62 -14.58 -17.62
CA ILE A 53 4.86 -15.96 -17.22
C ILE A 53 5.49 -16.72 -18.40
N PRO A 54 6.77 -17.13 -18.28
CA PRO A 54 7.40 -17.96 -19.28
C PRO A 54 6.96 -19.42 -19.15
N ILE A 55 6.61 -20.05 -20.27
CA ILE A 55 6.35 -21.49 -20.35
C ILE A 55 7.22 -22.13 -21.45
N ASN A 56 8.00 -23.15 -21.09
CA ASN A 56 8.78 -23.89 -22.07
C ASN A 56 7.92 -24.97 -22.74
N ILE A 57 7.34 -24.63 -23.89
CA ILE A 57 6.47 -25.53 -24.67
C ILE A 57 7.29 -26.65 -25.31
N GLY A 58 8.51 -26.35 -25.79
CA GLY A 58 9.42 -27.35 -26.38
C GLY A 58 9.68 -28.50 -25.41
N ASN A 59 10.09 -28.18 -24.18
CA ASN A 59 10.35 -29.19 -23.15
C ASN A 59 9.07 -29.93 -22.74
N LYS A 60 7.93 -29.24 -22.60
CA LYS A 60 6.67 -29.87 -22.18
C LYS A 60 6.08 -30.81 -23.24
N LEU A 61 6.32 -30.55 -24.53
CA LEU A 61 5.85 -31.38 -25.64
C LEU A 61 6.91 -32.34 -26.18
N GLY A 62 8.16 -32.25 -25.72
CA GLY A 62 9.29 -33.07 -26.21
C GLY A 62 9.69 -32.72 -27.64
N LEU A 63 9.69 -31.43 -27.99
CA LEU A 63 9.93 -30.91 -29.33
C LEU A 63 11.20 -30.05 -29.38
N PRO A 64 11.91 -30.03 -30.52
CA PRO A 64 12.95 -29.03 -30.73
C PRO A 64 12.31 -27.62 -30.78
N PRO A 65 13.02 -26.57 -30.33
CA PRO A 65 12.53 -25.19 -30.35
C PRO A 65 11.92 -24.74 -31.67
N SER A 66 12.52 -25.13 -32.80
CA SER A 66 12.07 -24.79 -34.15
C SER A 66 10.64 -25.23 -34.45
N ASP A 67 10.18 -26.30 -33.82
CA ASP A 67 8.91 -26.94 -34.13
C ASP A 67 7.77 -26.40 -33.26
N VAL A 68 8.09 -25.67 -32.18
CA VAL A 68 7.10 -25.15 -31.21
C VAL A 68 6.03 -24.32 -31.90
N LEU A 69 6.42 -23.40 -32.79
CA LEU A 69 5.49 -22.51 -33.49
C LEU A 69 4.42 -23.28 -34.27
N SER A 70 4.79 -24.42 -34.89
CA SER A 70 3.86 -25.25 -35.66
C SER A 70 2.85 -26.03 -34.80
N LYS A 71 3.12 -26.17 -33.49
CA LYS A 71 2.29 -26.91 -32.54
C LYS A 71 1.46 -26.02 -31.64
N MET A 72 1.66 -24.71 -31.71
CA MET A 72 0.85 -23.72 -31.00
C MET A 72 -0.56 -23.66 -31.62
N LEU A 73 -1.57 -23.71 -30.76
CA LEU A 73 -2.98 -23.49 -31.10
C LEU A 73 -3.38 -22.02 -30.95
N LYS A 74 -2.50 -21.21 -30.35
CA LYS A 74 -2.67 -19.76 -30.11
C LYS A 74 -1.49 -19.01 -30.67
N LYS A 75 -1.76 -17.92 -31.37
CA LYS A 75 -0.73 -17.04 -31.94
C LYS A 75 -0.40 -15.90 -30.99
N GLU A 76 0.74 -15.25 -31.22
CA GLU A 76 1.07 -13.99 -30.56
C GLU A 76 -0.07 -12.98 -30.73
N GLY A 77 -0.39 -12.26 -29.64
CA GLY A 77 -1.53 -11.34 -29.55
C GLY A 77 -2.88 -11.99 -29.23
N GLU A 78 -3.02 -13.32 -29.30
CA GLU A 78 -4.29 -13.98 -29.00
C GLU A 78 -4.57 -14.08 -27.49
N LYS A 79 -5.85 -13.92 -27.14
CA LYS A 79 -6.34 -14.11 -25.77
C LYS A 79 -6.43 -15.59 -25.42
N ILE A 80 -6.12 -15.88 -24.16
CA ILE A 80 -6.10 -17.22 -23.58
C ILE A 80 -6.80 -17.20 -22.21
N LYS A 81 -7.42 -18.31 -21.83
CA LYS A 81 -7.95 -18.55 -20.49
C LYS A 81 -7.12 -19.57 -19.74
N LYS A 82 -7.12 -19.49 -18.41
CA LYS A 82 -6.54 -20.54 -17.57
C LYS A 82 -7.14 -21.90 -17.97
N ASP A 83 -6.28 -22.91 -18.03
CA ASP A 83 -6.58 -24.28 -18.44
C ASP A 83 -6.96 -24.48 -19.92
N GLU A 84 -6.98 -23.42 -20.74
CA GLU A 84 -7.15 -23.52 -22.19
C GLU A 84 -5.91 -24.14 -22.84
N THR A 85 -6.08 -25.00 -23.85
CA THR A 85 -4.96 -25.63 -24.56
C THR A 85 -4.21 -24.60 -25.41
N LEU A 86 -2.92 -24.40 -25.10
CA LEU A 86 -2.02 -23.50 -25.81
C LEU A 86 -1.33 -24.17 -27.00
N ALA A 87 -0.95 -25.43 -26.82
CA ALA A 87 -0.19 -26.18 -27.79
C ALA A 87 -0.52 -27.68 -27.70
N MET A 88 -0.42 -28.37 -28.82
CA MET A 88 -0.70 -29.80 -28.89
C MET A 88 0.24 -30.48 -29.87
N ASN A 89 0.78 -31.63 -29.44
CA ASN A 89 1.49 -32.55 -30.33
C ASN A 89 0.67 -33.84 -30.50
N GLN A 90 0.45 -34.25 -31.76
CA GLN A 90 -0.23 -35.49 -32.12
C GLN A 90 0.74 -36.41 -32.85
N SER A 91 0.88 -37.66 -32.39
CA SER A 91 1.67 -38.67 -33.09
C SER A 91 0.96 -39.21 -34.33
N PHE A 92 1.74 -39.75 -35.28
CA PHE A 92 1.34 -40.23 -36.61
C PHE A 92 0.23 -41.32 -36.66
N PHE A 93 -0.24 -41.81 -35.51
CA PHE A 93 -1.34 -42.80 -35.40
C PHE A 93 -2.42 -42.40 -34.38
N GLY A 94 -2.46 -41.15 -33.92
CA GLY A 94 -3.56 -40.61 -33.08
C GLY A 94 -3.66 -41.14 -31.65
N MET A 95 -2.83 -42.12 -31.26
CA MET A 95 -2.94 -42.85 -29.99
C MET A 95 -2.40 -42.09 -28.77
N PHE A 96 -1.57 -41.06 -28.97
CA PHE A 96 -1.07 -40.18 -27.90
C PHE A 96 -1.23 -38.71 -28.29
N LYS A 97 -1.90 -37.95 -27.41
CA LYS A 97 -2.05 -36.49 -27.50
C LYS A 97 -1.40 -35.87 -26.27
N ASN A 98 -0.31 -35.15 -26.47
CA ASN A 98 0.26 -34.34 -25.40
C ASN A 98 -0.20 -32.89 -25.61
N THR A 99 -0.77 -32.29 -24.57
CA THR A 99 -1.32 -30.94 -24.60
C THR A 99 -0.71 -30.11 -23.49
N VAL A 100 -0.33 -28.88 -23.83
CA VAL A 100 0.05 -27.89 -22.82
C VAL A 100 -1.11 -26.93 -22.64
N LYS A 101 -1.55 -26.77 -21.40
CA LYS A 101 -2.59 -25.83 -21.01
C LYS A 101 -1.97 -24.53 -20.50
N SER A 102 -2.71 -23.44 -20.62
CA SER A 102 -2.33 -22.15 -20.07
C SER A 102 -2.41 -22.16 -18.55
N PRO A 103 -1.36 -21.72 -17.83
CA PRO A 103 -1.43 -21.53 -16.38
C PRO A 103 -2.25 -20.29 -15.99
N ILE A 104 -2.54 -19.39 -16.94
CA ILE A 104 -3.18 -18.09 -16.69
C ILE A 104 -4.28 -17.75 -17.69
N THR A 105 -5.11 -16.78 -17.32
CA THR A 105 -5.94 -16.01 -18.27
C THR A 105 -5.15 -14.78 -18.69
N GLY A 106 -5.09 -14.47 -19.98
CA GLY A 106 -4.23 -13.39 -20.48
C GLY A 106 -4.09 -13.38 -22.00
N THR A 107 -2.89 -13.10 -22.48
CA THR A 107 -2.53 -13.10 -23.91
C THR A 107 -1.21 -13.84 -24.15
N VAL A 108 -1.05 -14.41 -25.34
CA VAL A 108 0.26 -14.89 -25.81
C VAL A 108 1.07 -13.69 -26.25
N GLU A 109 2.13 -13.35 -25.53
CA GLU A 109 2.95 -12.17 -25.84
C GLU A 109 4.01 -12.49 -26.89
N ASN A 110 4.71 -13.61 -26.74
CA ASN A 110 5.77 -14.01 -27.66
C ASN A 110 5.92 -15.54 -27.73
N ILE A 111 6.28 -16.05 -28.91
CA ILE A 111 6.60 -17.45 -29.17
C ILE A 111 8.01 -17.50 -29.75
N SER A 112 8.99 -17.98 -28.98
CA SER A 112 10.38 -18.10 -29.42
C SER A 112 10.65 -19.45 -30.07
N SER A 113 10.89 -19.45 -31.38
CA SER A 113 11.37 -20.63 -32.13
C SER A 113 12.84 -20.98 -31.87
N ILE A 114 13.58 -20.12 -31.16
CA ILE A 114 14.99 -20.33 -30.82
C ILE A 114 15.11 -21.10 -29.50
N THR A 115 14.32 -20.71 -28.49
CA THR A 115 14.40 -21.29 -27.14
C THR A 115 13.26 -22.28 -26.84
N GLY A 116 12.20 -22.29 -27.66
CA GLY A 116 10.99 -23.08 -27.43
C GLY A 116 10.13 -22.55 -26.28
N GLN A 117 10.44 -21.35 -25.79
CA GLN A 117 9.65 -20.67 -24.76
C GLN A 117 8.52 -19.85 -25.38
N VAL A 118 7.40 -19.81 -24.66
CA VAL A 118 6.28 -18.93 -24.93
C VAL A 118 6.10 -18.03 -23.72
N LEU A 119 5.99 -16.73 -23.95
CA LEU A 119 5.70 -15.74 -22.93
C LEU A 119 4.20 -15.48 -22.92
N LEU A 120 3.59 -15.59 -21.76
CA LEU A 120 2.17 -15.31 -21.55
C LEU A 120 2.08 -14.08 -20.65
N ARG A 121 1.20 -13.15 -20.98
CA ARG A 121 1.00 -11.90 -20.22
C ARG A 121 -0.39 -11.86 -19.60
N GLU A 122 -0.46 -11.66 -18.30
CA GLU A 122 -1.72 -11.41 -17.60
C GLU A 122 -2.36 -10.07 -18.03
N PRO A 123 -3.68 -9.88 -17.86
CA PRO A 123 -4.33 -8.60 -18.13
C PRO A 123 -3.69 -7.46 -17.32
N PRO A 124 -3.66 -6.22 -17.85
CA PRO A 124 -3.22 -5.07 -17.09
C PRO A 124 -4.02 -4.88 -15.80
N VAL A 125 -3.35 -4.38 -14.76
CA VAL A 125 -3.96 -4.12 -13.44
C VAL A 125 -4.25 -2.62 -13.32
N PRO A 126 -5.53 -2.21 -13.21
CA PRO A 126 -5.87 -0.80 -13.06
C PRO A 126 -5.40 -0.28 -11.69
N ILE A 127 -4.71 0.86 -11.70
CA ILE A 127 -4.27 1.58 -10.51
C ILE A 127 -4.90 2.97 -10.52
N THR A 128 -5.40 3.37 -9.35
CA THR A 128 -5.88 4.73 -9.12
C THR A 128 -5.13 5.33 -7.95
N VAL A 129 -4.92 6.63 -8.00
CA VAL A 129 -4.35 7.39 -6.90
C VAL A 129 -5.45 8.28 -6.35
N LYS A 130 -5.74 8.08 -5.06
CA LYS A 130 -6.65 8.95 -4.30
C LYS A 130 -5.99 10.28 -3.96
N ALA A 131 -6.80 11.31 -3.76
CA ALA A 131 -6.39 12.60 -3.24
C ALA A 131 -5.67 12.50 -1.89
N PHE A 132 -6.08 11.54 -1.05
CA PHE A 132 -5.59 11.28 0.31
C PHE A 132 -5.85 12.39 1.33
N ILE A 133 -5.89 13.66 0.93
CA ILE A 133 -6.32 14.80 1.76
C ILE A 133 -7.45 15.55 1.09
N ASP A 134 -8.34 16.13 1.88
CA ASP A 134 -9.31 17.10 1.38
C ASP A 134 -8.56 18.38 1.01
N GLY A 135 -8.88 19.03 -0.11
CA GLY A 135 -8.13 20.22 -0.52
C GLY A 135 -8.49 20.76 -1.90
N VAL A 136 -7.59 21.59 -2.41
CA VAL A 136 -7.68 22.16 -3.77
C VAL A 136 -6.49 21.67 -4.59
N VAL A 137 -6.75 21.27 -5.83
CA VAL A 137 -5.68 20.93 -6.78
C VAL A 137 -4.91 22.21 -7.12
N SER A 138 -3.68 22.31 -6.61
CA SER A 138 -2.83 23.49 -6.77
C SER A 138 -1.92 23.39 -7.99
N LYS A 139 -1.59 22.16 -8.41
CA LYS A 139 -0.76 21.88 -9.59
C LYS A 139 -1.16 20.54 -10.21
N VAL A 140 -1.01 20.44 -11.53
CA VAL A 140 -1.15 19.19 -12.30
C VAL A 140 0.21 18.83 -12.89
N TYR A 141 0.63 17.58 -12.69
CA TYR A 141 1.77 16.96 -13.35
C TYR A 141 1.24 16.14 -14.52
N GLU A 142 1.45 16.63 -15.73
CA GLU A 142 0.84 16.04 -16.93
C GLU A 142 1.17 14.55 -17.07
N ASN A 143 0.12 13.73 -17.22
CA ASN A 143 0.19 12.28 -17.30
C ASN A 143 0.77 11.56 -16.06
N GLU A 144 1.00 12.26 -14.95
CA GLU A 144 1.65 11.69 -13.76
C GLU A 144 0.80 11.84 -12.51
N GLY A 145 0.18 12.99 -12.27
CA GLY A 145 -0.56 13.21 -11.02
C GLY A 145 -0.86 14.66 -10.70
N VAL A 146 -1.06 14.96 -9.42
CA VAL A 146 -1.43 16.30 -8.94
C VAL A 146 -0.76 16.65 -7.61
N GLU A 147 -0.65 17.95 -7.33
CA GLU A 147 -0.36 18.47 -5.99
C GLU A 147 -1.66 19.01 -5.37
N ILE A 148 -2.00 18.51 -4.18
CA ILE A 148 -3.18 18.97 -3.43
C ILE A 148 -2.71 19.84 -2.28
N GLU A 149 -3.34 21.02 -2.16
CA GLU A 149 -3.07 21.99 -1.11
C GLU A 149 -4.21 22.04 -0.10
N ASN A 150 -3.88 22.00 1.19
CA ASN A 150 -4.83 22.18 2.29
C ASN A 150 -4.18 22.92 3.46
N LYS A 151 -4.98 23.73 4.19
CA LYS A 151 -4.54 24.29 5.47
C LYS A 151 -4.87 23.31 6.60
N SER A 152 -3.85 22.66 7.16
CA SER A 152 -4.03 21.57 8.12
C SER A 152 -3.14 21.73 9.35
N ALA A 153 -3.52 21.09 10.45
CA ALA A 153 -2.55 20.65 11.45
C ALA A 153 -1.73 19.50 10.86
N TYR A 154 -0.46 19.41 11.24
CA TYR A 154 0.45 18.38 10.72
C TYR A 154 1.35 17.86 11.83
N ILE A 155 1.38 16.54 11.94
CA ILE A 155 2.17 15.79 12.92
C ILE A 155 2.89 14.71 12.13
N GLN A 156 4.21 14.67 12.26
CA GLN A 156 5.05 13.63 11.71
C GLN A 156 5.44 12.66 12.82
N GLY A 157 5.14 11.37 12.64
CA GLY A 157 5.54 10.33 13.58
C GLY A 157 6.99 9.90 13.37
N ILE A 158 7.54 9.11 14.29
CA ILE A 158 8.87 8.52 14.11
C ILE A 158 8.80 7.21 13.32
N PHE A 159 7.73 6.44 13.46
CA PHE A 159 7.60 5.12 12.85
C PHE A 159 6.13 4.79 12.68
N GLY A 160 5.80 4.04 11.64
CA GLY A 160 4.45 3.59 11.39
C GLY A 160 4.42 2.32 10.57
N ILE A 161 3.23 1.73 10.49
CA ILE A 161 2.90 0.55 9.69
C ILE A 161 1.47 0.66 9.19
N GLY A 162 1.17 -0.03 8.09
CA GLY A 162 -0.14 0.02 7.46
C GLY A 162 -0.29 1.17 6.47
N GLY A 163 -1.28 1.02 5.59
CA GLY A 163 -1.47 1.89 4.43
C GLY A 163 -2.01 3.28 4.74
N GLU A 164 -2.41 3.98 3.68
CA GLU A 164 -3.13 5.24 3.76
C GLU A 164 -4.57 5.02 4.21
N ILE A 165 -4.99 5.76 5.24
CA ILE A 165 -6.37 5.76 5.75
C ILE A 165 -6.85 7.19 5.97
N THR A 166 -8.17 7.34 6.07
CA THR A 166 -8.81 8.55 6.58
C THR A 166 -9.84 8.18 7.63
N GLY A 167 -10.02 9.05 8.63
CA GLY A 167 -11.03 8.87 9.67
C GLY A 167 -11.13 10.09 10.58
N GLU A 168 -12.15 10.10 11.42
CA GLU A 168 -12.31 11.13 12.45
C GLU A 168 -11.34 10.86 13.60
N ILE A 169 -10.68 11.90 14.12
CA ILE A 169 -9.82 11.79 15.30
C ILE A 169 -10.69 11.56 16.54
N LYS A 170 -10.35 10.55 17.35
CA LYS A 170 -10.95 10.33 18.68
C LYS A 170 -9.85 10.12 19.71
N VAL A 171 -9.81 10.98 20.72
CA VAL A 171 -8.86 10.82 21.83
C VAL A 171 -9.52 9.95 22.89
N ILE A 172 -8.89 8.83 23.24
CA ILE A 172 -9.49 7.82 24.12
C ILE A 172 -8.77 7.66 25.46
N VAL A 173 -7.73 8.47 25.69
CA VAL A 173 -7.03 8.57 26.97
C VAL A 173 -7.03 10.01 27.47
N ASP A 174 -6.95 10.20 28.79
CA ASP A 174 -7.04 11.53 29.39
C ASP A 174 -5.72 12.31 29.39
N ALA A 175 -4.58 11.60 29.33
CA ALA A 175 -3.25 12.16 29.50
C ALA A 175 -2.21 11.57 28.50
N PRO A 176 -1.17 12.34 28.14
CA PRO A 176 -0.13 11.89 27.20
C PRO A 176 0.75 10.74 27.71
N ASP A 177 0.79 10.50 29.02
CA ASP A 177 1.49 9.38 29.66
C ASP A 177 0.58 8.19 30.00
N ALA A 178 -0.72 8.29 29.71
CA ALA A 178 -1.66 7.20 29.91
C ALA A 178 -1.44 6.10 28.88
N GLU A 179 -1.44 4.86 29.36
CA GLU A 179 -1.44 3.68 28.49
C GLU A 179 -2.81 3.50 27.82
N LEU A 180 -2.79 3.04 26.57
CA LEU A 180 -4.01 2.70 25.83
C LEU A 180 -4.49 1.29 26.19
N MET A 181 -5.54 1.21 27.00
CA MET A 181 -6.11 -0.05 27.49
C MET A 181 -7.24 -0.58 26.58
N PRO A 182 -7.40 -1.91 26.43
CA PRO A 182 -8.44 -2.50 25.59
C PRO A 182 -9.87 -2.09 25.98
N GLU A 183 -10.13 -1.85 27.27
CA GLU A 183 -11.46 -1.51 27.81
C GLU A 183 -11.94 -0.13 27.35
N GLN A 184 -11.02 0.75 26.94
CA GLN A 184 -11.33 2.08 26.42
C GLN A 184 -11.75 2.03 24.94
N ILE A 185 -11.58 0.87 24.26
CA ILE A 185 -11.84 0.69 22.85
C ILE A 185 -13.19 -0.01 22.66
N ASP A 186 -14.22 0.80 22.40
CA ASP A 186 -15.59 0.35 22.17
C ASP A 186 -16.07 0.60 20.72
N ASN A 187 -17.35 0.34 20.45
CA ASN A 187 -17.95 0.54 19.13
C ASN A 187 -17.94 2.00 18.66
N SER A 188 -17.76 2.98 19.56
CA SER A 188 -17.63 4.39 19.16
C SER A 188 -16.28 4.71 18.52
N CYS A 189 -15.33 3.76 18.52
CA CYS A 189 -14.05 3.85 17.82
C CYS A 189 -14.11 3.36 16.37
N LYS A 190 -15.24 2.79 15.93
CA LYS A 190 -15.44 2.31 14.56
C LYS A 190 -15.23 3.45 13.55
N ASP A 191 -14.48 3.16 12.49
CA ASP A 191 -14.15 4.10 11.41
C ASP A 191 -13.34 5.35 11.85
N LYS A 192 -12.77 5.33 13.07
CA LYS A 192 -12.01 6.44 13.65
C LYS A 192 -10.50 6.20 13.69
N ILE A 193 -9.75 7.28 13.79
CA ILE A 193 -8.32 7.29 14.15
C ILE A 193 -8.26 7.55 15.66
N ILE A 194 -7.94 6.50 16.42
CA ILE A 194 -7.87 6.58 17.88
C ILE A 194 -6.51 7.10 18.33
N VAL A 195 -6.51 7.97 19.33
CA VAL A 195 -5.30 8.56 19.90
C VAL A 195 -5.10 8.05 21.32
N GLY A 196 -3.99 7.36 21.54
CA GLY A 196 -3.48 6.96 22.84
C GLY A 196 -2.42 7.94 23.36
N GLY A 197 -1.85 7.63 24.53
CA GLY A 197 -0.80 8.43 25.17
C GLY A 197 0.55 7.76 25.01
N ASN A 198 0.92 6.96 25.99
CA ASN A 198 2.25 6.39 26.17
C ASN A 198 2.52 5.17 25.29
N ILE A 199 1.75 4.11 25.47
CA ILE A 199 2.01 2.83 24.80
C ILE A 199 0.73 2.15 24.37
N VAL A 200 0.80 1.40 23.27
CA VAL A 200 -0.24 0.44 22.86
C VAL A 200 0.32 -0.99 22.92
N ARG A 201 -0.48 -1.93 23.45
CA ARG A 201 -0.12 -3.35 23.53
C ARG A 201 -0.99 -4.23 22.64
N SER A 202 -0.56 -5.46 22.38
CA SER A 202 -1.23 -6.42 21.48
C SER A 202 -2.75 -6.54 21.73
N GLN A 203 -3.17 -6.53 23.00
CA GLN A 203 -4.59 -6.68 23.36
C GLN A 203 -5.42 -5.49 22.87
N ALA A 204 -4.92 -4.27 23.05
CA ALA A 204 -5.59 -3.04 22.60
C ALA A 204 -5.61 -2.95 21.07
N ILE A 205 -4.51 -3.33 20.39
CA ILE A 205 -4.45 -3.38 18.92
C ILE A 205 -5.49 -4.37 18.37
N LYS A 206 -5.54 -5.58 18.92
CA LYS A 206 -6.53 -6.60 18.53
C LYS A 206 -7.95 -6.10 18.74
N LYS A 207 -8.22 -5.42 19.85
CA LYS A 207 -9.52 -4.82 20.12
C LYS A 207 -9.88 -3.73 19.13
N ALA A 208 -8.93 -2.85 18.77
CA ALA A 208 -9.11 -1.81 17.75
C ALA A 208 -9.46 -2.40 16.38
N ILE A 209 -8.78 -3.48 15.97
CA ILE A 209 -9.11 -4.22 14.74
C ILE A 209 -10.53 -4.80 14.81
N GLN A 210 -10.90 -5.43 15.93
CA GLN A 210 -12.23 -6.04 16.11
C GLN A 210 -13.37 -5.02 15.99
N VAL A 211 -13.19 -3.79 16.49
CA VAL A 211 -14.20 -2.72 16.39
C VAL A 211 -14.15 -1.97 15.05
N ASN A 212 -13.21 -2.33 14.16
CA ASN A 212 -12.95 -1.66 12.88
C ASN A 212 -12.53 -0.18 13.03
N ALA A 213 -11.65 0.12 14.00
CA ALA A 213 -10.94 1.40 14.01
C ALA A 213 -10.01 1.49 12.78
N LYS A 214 -9.87 2.68 12.19
CA LYS A 214 -9.02 2.88 10.99
C LYS A 214 -7.55 2.99 11.32
N GLY A 215 -7.22 3.52 12.49
CA GLY A 215 -5.83 3.59 12.91
C GLY A 215 -5.61 4.10 14.31
N ILE A 216 -4.35 4.04 14.75
CA ILE A 216 -3.89 4.33 16.10
C ILE A 216 -2.72 5.31 16.03
N VAL A 217 -2.79 6.41 16.78
CA VAL A 217 -1.66 7.30 17.06
C VAL A 217 -1.28 7.15 18.52
N VAL A 218 0.00 6.85 18.82
CA VAL A 218 0.46 6.59 20.19
C VAL A 218 1.94 6.99 20.38
N GLY A 219 2.40 7.12 21.62
CA GLY A 219 3.80 7.37 21.96
C GLY A 219 4.73 6.26 21.47
N GLY A 220 4.45 5.03 21.86
CA GLY A 220 5.23 3.87 21.43
C GLY A 220 4.52 2.51 21.44
N ILE A 221 5.29 1.50 21.05
CA ILE A 221 4.91 0.07 21.00
C ILE A 221 6.13 -0.78 21.37
N ASP A 222 5.93 -1.91 22.02
CA ASP A 222 7.01 -2.87 22.25
C ASP A 222 7.28 -3.73 21.00
N ASP A 223 8.55 -4.09 20.78
CA ASP A 223 8.97 -4.93 19.64
C ASP A 223 8.21 -6.26 19.59
N GLN A 224 7.91 -6.84 20.76
CA GLN A 224 7.18 -8.09 20.86
C GLN A 224 5.71 -7.94 20.43
N ASP A 225 5.07 -6.82 20.77
CA ASP A 225 3.70 -6.53 20.33
C ASP A 225 3.64 -6.32 18.82
N LEU A 226 4.62 -5.61 18.26
CA LEU A 226 4.76 -5.43 16.82
C LEU A 226 4.97 -6.76 16.09
N LYS A 227 5.85 -7.62 16.60
CA LYS A 227 6.08 -8.96 16.05
C LYS A 227 4.82 -9.81 16.10
N ASN A 228 4.08 -9.77 17.21
CA ASN A 228 2.82 -10.50 17.37
C ASN A 228 1.75 -10.03 16.37
N LEU A 229 1.76 -8.75 16.03
CA LEU A 229 0.84 -8.16 15.06
C LEU A 229 1.18 -8.55 13.62
N LEU A 230 2.46 -8.56 13.28
CA LEU A 230 2.93 -8.78 11.91
C LEU A 230 3.19 -10.25 11.57
N GLY A 231 3.49 -11.07 12.57
CA GLY A 231 3.90 -12.47 12.40
C GLY A 231 5.37 -12.65 12.01
N TYR A 232 6.16 -11.57 11.93
CA TYR A 232 7.59 -11.59 11.62
C TYR A 232 8.30 -10.39 12.26
N ASP A 233 9.64 -10.44 12.33
CA ASP A 233 10.45 -9.34 12.83
C ASP A 233 10.62 -8.24 11.76
N ILE A 234 10.29 -6.99 12.10
CA ILE A 234 10.59 -5.85 11.23
C ILE A 234 12.11 -5.60 11.23
N GLY A 235 12.78 -6.05 10.17
CA GLY A 235 14.21 -5.80 9.93
C GLY A 235 14.55 -4.39 9.37
N VAL A 236 13.52 -3.59 9.11
CA VAL A 236 13.50 -2.22 8.58
C VAL A 236 14.25 -1.97 7.26
N ALA A 237 13.45 -1.82 6.19
CA ALA A 237 13.84 -1.05 5.00
C ALA A 237 12.75 -0.05 4.63
N ILE A 238 11.49 -0.51 4.52
CA ILE A 238 10.31 0.29 4.15
C ILE A 238 9.06 -0.35 4.79
N THR A 239 8.17 0.44 5.38
CA THR A 239 6.85 0.01 5.87
C THR A 239 5.72 0.75 5.14
N GLY A 240 4.47 0.45 5.47
CA GLY A 240 3.28 1.12 4.93
C GLY A 240 2.51 0.29 3.91
N HIS A 241 2.89 -0.97 3.72
CA HIS A 241 2.25 -1.93 2.84
C HIS A 241 1.60 -3.10 3.61
N GLU A 242 1.70 -3.08 4.95
CA GLU A 242 1.19 -4.15 5.80
C GLU A 242 -0.35 -4.11 5.86
N GLU A 243 -1.00 -5.24 5.57
CA GLU A 243 -2.45 -5.39 5.64
C GLU A 243 -2.89 -5.93 7.02
N ILE A 244 -2.69 -5.12 8.06
CA ILE A 244 -2.93 -5.50 9.47
C ILE A 244 -4.32 -5.08 9.98
N GLY A 245 -5.19 -4.59 9.10
CA GLY A 245 -6.56 -4.15 9.41
C GLY A 245 -6.71 -2.72 9.91
N LEU A 246 -5.61 -2.04 10.25
CA LEU A 246 -5.56 -0.63 10.61
C LEU A 246 -4.17 -0.03 10.35
N THR A 247 -4.01 1.27 10.47
CA THR A 247 -2.70 1.95 10.40
C THR A 247 -2.24 2.36 11.79
N ILE A 248 -0.96 2.17 12.12
CA ILE A 248 -0.38 2.63 13.40
C ILE A 248 0.72 3.66 13.13
N VAL A 249 0.70 4.77 13.85
CA VAL A 249 1.76 5.78 13.86
C VAL A 249 2.24 5.99 15.30
N LEU A 250 3.55 5.80 15.49
CA LEU A 250 4.27 6.08 16.71
C LEU A 250 4.84 7.49 16.64
N THR A 251 4.67 8.25 17.70
CA THR A 251 5.17 9.63 17.80
C THR A 251 6.58 9.67 18.39
N GLU A 252 6.90 8.77 19.32
CA GLU A 252 8.16 8.81 20.09
C GLU A 252 9.07 7.60 19.87
N GLY A 253 8.52 6.39 19.63
CA GLY A 253 9.31 5.24 19.18
C GLY A 253 8.93 3.91 19.81
N PHE A 254 9.94 3.07 20.08
CA PHE A 254 9.75 1.73 20.62
C PHE A 254 9.87 1.72 22.15
N GLY A 255 8.95 1.04 22.82
CA GLY A 255 8.83 0.97 24.28
C GLY A 255 7.78 1.94 24.86
N PRO A 256 7.64 1.97 26.20
CA PRO A 256 6.68 2.82 26.89
C PRO A 256 7.20 4.25 26.99
N ILE A 257 6.97 5.03 25.92
CA ILE A 257 7.39 6.42 25.83
C ILE A 257 6.16 7.34 25.83
N LYS A 258 6.09 8.22 26.82
CA LYS A 258 5.09 9.31 26.89
C LYS A 258 5.10 10.15 25.61
N MET A 259 3.93 10.28 24.96
CA MET A 259 3.76 11.21 23.83
C MET A 259 4.09 12.65 24.26
N ALA A 260 4.81 13.40 23.42
CA ALA A 260 5.08 14.81 23.69
C ALA A 260 3.78 15.58 23.94
N THR A 261 3.74 16.35 25.03
CA THR A 261 2.54 17.11 25.44
C THR A 261 1.99 17.98 24.33
N LYS A 262 2.87 18.65 23.56
CA LYS A 262 2.47 19.46 22.41
C LYS A 262 1.73 18.64 21.34
N THR A 263 2.20 17.43 21.02
CA THR A 263 1.55 16.54 20.03
C THR A 263 0.18 16.12 20.51
N PHE A 264 0.09 15.69 21.77
CA PHE A 264 -1.17 15.27 22.39
C PHE A 264 -2.20 16.40 22.45
N GLU A 265 -1.78 17.62 22.83
CA GLU A 265 -2.63 18.80 22.86
C GLU A 265 -3.19 19.16 21.47
N ILE A 266 -2.37 19.04 20.41
CA ILE A 266 -2.83 19.26 19.04
C ILE A 266 -3.89 18.20 18.66
N LEU A 267 -3.60 16.92 18.89
CA LEU A 267 -4.56 15.85 18.57
C LEU A 267 -5.88 16.01 19.33
N LYS A 268 -5.82 16.45 20.58
CA LYS A 268 -6.99 16.75 21.41
C LYS A 268 -7.76 17.99 20.94
N GLU A 269 -7.07 19.03 20.50
CA GLU A 269 -7.70 20.23 19.91
C GLU A 269 -8.48 19.90 18.62
N PHE A 270 -8.02 18.92 17.84
CA PHE A 270 -8.65 18.48 16.59
C PHE A 270 -9.49 17.20 16.75
N GLU A 271 -9.88 16.82 17.97
CA GLU A 271 -10.84 15.74 18.18
C GLU A 271 -12.16 16.02 17.44
N GLY A 272 -12.70 15.01 16.76
CA GLY A 272 -13.90 15.14 15.92
C GLY A 272 -13.64 15.66 14.50
N TYR A 273 -12.41 16.06 14.17
CA TYR A 273 -12.06 16.45 12.80
C TYR A 273 -11.61 15.24 11.98
N LYS A 274 -11.85 15.30 10.66
CA LYS A 274 -11.32 14.33 9.70
C LYS A 274 -9.80 14.50 9.59
N ALA A 275 -9.09 13.39 9.61
CA ALA A 275 -7.66 13.32 9.37
C ALA A 275 -7.30 12.24 8.36
N SER A 276 -6.17 12.44 7.71
CA SER A 276 -5.53 11.51 6.79
C SER A 276 -4.21 11.05 7.40
N MET A 277 -3.98 9.74 7.40
CA MET A 277 -2.82 9.14 8.08
C MET A 277 -2.25 8.00 7.23
N HIS A 278 -0.93 7.82 7.28
CA HIS A 278 -0.27 6.67 6.65
C HIS A 278 0.84 6.12 7.54
N GLY A 279 1.07 4.82 7.50
CA GLY A 279 2.15 4.18 8.25
C GLY A 279 3.49 4.17 7.53
N LYS A 280 3.61 4.75 6.34
CA LYS A 280 4.82 4.63 5.51
C LYS A 280 6.06 5.21 6.19
N THR A 281 7.01 4.33 6.52
CA THR A 281 8.31 4.70 7.09
C THR A 281 9.44 4.17 6.21
N GLN A 282 10.43 5.00 5.91
CA GLN A 282 11.62 4.64 5.15
C GLN A 282 12.85 5.24 5.84
N ILE A 283 13.77 4.39 6.31
CA ILE A 283 14.90 4.82 7.15
C ILE A 283 16.19 4.95 6.35
N ARG A 284 16.30 4.28 5.19
CA ARG A 284 17.49 4.31 4.32
C ARG A 284 17.16 4.96 2.97
N ALA A 285 18.10 5.75 2.44
CA ALA A 285 18.03 6.47 1.17
C ALA A 285 16.72 7.24 0.94
N GLY A 286 16.67 8.54 1.27
CA GLY A 286 15.44 9.34 1.18
C GLY A 286 14.51 9.06 2.37
N VAL A 287 14.91 9.52 3.55
CA VAL A 287 14.19 9.27 4.80
C VAL A 287 12.76 9.78 4.71
N MET A 288 11.79 8.88 4.92
CA MET A 288 10.37 9.20 5.01
C MET A 288 9.87 8.76 6.37
N ARG A 289 9.09 9.62 6.99
CA ARG A 289 8.44 9.37 8.27
C ARG A 289 6.93 9.53 8.08
N PRO A 290 6.13 8.74 8.81
CA PRO A 290 4.68 8.75 8.67
C PRO A 290 4.06 10.09 9.02
#